data_AF-A0A7R7VYL6-F1
#
_entry.id   AF-A0A7R7VYL6-F1
#
_cell.length_a   1.000
_cell.length_b   1.000
_cell.length_c   1.000
_cell.angle_alpha   90.00
_cell.angle_beta   90.00
_cell.angle_gamma   90.00
#
_symmetry.space_group_name_H-M   'P 1'
#
loop_
_entity.id
_entity.type
_entity.pdbx_description
1 polymer ?
#
loop_
_entity_poly.entity_id
_entity_poly.type
_entity_poly.pdbx_seq_one_letter_code
_entity_poly.pdbx_strand_id
1 'polypeptide(L)'
;MKAIFSTEAPEDEVTCQQIDVLGPMPQAWYSAWEERGYFFDEDGRPVEGREVWPTLDLAFEQGVREYRRQGGVGDFCDDETAAILELMRGMLRFEPEKRLTIEEVLQSEWVSKWVMPDYERSLQACT
;
A
#
# COMPACT_ATOMS: atom_id res chain seq x y z
N MET A 1 -12.86 25.66 -14.54
CA MET A 1 -11.74 26.02 -13.66
C MET A 1 -11.72 24.97 -12.55
N LYS A 2 -10.81 23.99 -12.59
CA LYS A 2 -10.68 22.99 -11.49
C LYS A 2 -9.86 23.63 -10.37
N ALA A 3 -10.26 23.42 -9.11
CA ALA A 3 -9.58 24.00 -7.96
C ALA A 3 -8.15 23.44 -7.82
N ILE A 4 -7.23 24.28 -7.35
CA ILE A 4 -5.80 23.97 -7.13
C ILE A 4 -5.62 22.83 -6.10
N PHE A 5 -6.64 22.60 -5.25
CA PHE A 5 -6.70 21.52 -4.26
C PHE A 5 -7.91 20.60 -4.49
N SER A 6 -8.23 20.29 -5.74
CA SER A 6 -9.12 19.16 -6.04
C SER A 6 -8.26 17.89 -6.03
N THR A 7 -8.13 17.27 -4.86
CA THR A 7 -7.59 15.90 -4.68
C THR A 7 -8.63 14.83 -5.05
N GLU A 8 -9.58 15.16 -5.91
CA GLU A 8 -10.46 14.17 -6.51
C GLU A 8 -9.71 13.59 -7.71
N ALA A 9 -8.82 12.64 -7.42
CA ALA A 9 -8.42 11.70 -8.46
C ALA A 9 -9.71 10.99 -8.93
N PRO A 10 -9.97 10.90 -10.24
CA PRO A 10 -11.08 10.12 -10.77
C PRO A 10 -11.06 8.71 -10.17
N GLU A 11 -12.23 8.18 -9.80
CA GLU A 11 -12.34 6.87 -9.11
C GLU A 11 -11.67 5.73 -9.92
N ASP A 12 -11.78 5.78 -11.24
CA ASP A 12 -11.14 4.82 -12.15
C ASP A 12 -9.62 4.96 -12.17
N GLU A 13 -9.10 6.19 -12.04
CA GLU A 13 -7.66 6.44 -11.94
C GLU A 13 -7.12 5.84 -10.63
N VAL A 14 -7.82 6.04 -9.52
CA VAL A 14 -7.46 5.41 -8.23
C VAL A 14 -7.52 3.89 -8.33
N THR A 15 -8.53 3.34 -9.02
CA THR A 15 -8.67 1.89 -9.22
C THR A 15 -7.50 1.32 -10.01
N CYS A 16 -7.04 2.00 -11.07
CA CYS A 16 -5.88 1.56 -11.83
C CYS A 16 -4.58 1.62 -11.01
N GLN A 17 -4.41 2.64 -10.18
CA GLN A 17 -3.27 2.79 -9.27
C GLN A 17 -3.24 1.68 -8.21
N GLN A 18 -4.41 1.31 -7.68
CA GLN A 18 -4.50 0.18 -6.74
C GLN A 18 -4.05 -1.13 -7.38
N ILE A 19 -4.38 -1.38 -8.65
CA ILE A 19 -3.92 -2.57 -9.37
C ILE A 19 -2.41 -2.55 -9.57
N ASP A 20 -1.83 -1.40 -9.90
CA ASP A 20 -0.38 -1.26 -10.06
C ASP A 20 0.38 -1.56 -8.76
N VAL A 21 -0.14 -1.04 -7.63
CA VAL A 21 0.51 -1.16 -6.32
C VAL A 21 0.28 -2.55 -5.70
N LEU A 22 -0.95 -3.06 -5.73
CA LEU A 22 -1.37 -4.27 -5.01
C LEU A 22 -1.40 -5.52 -5.88
N GLY A 23 -1.31 -5.36 -7.21
CA GLY A 23 -1.48 -6.44 -8.18
C GLY A 23 -2.94 -6.59 -8.64
N PRO A 24 -3.23 -7.66 -9.41
CA PRO A 24 -4.52 -7.84 -10.06
C PRO A 24 -5.65 -7.96 -9.03
N MET A 25 -6.73 -7.20 -9.26
CA MET A 25 -7.95 -7.32 -8.48
C MET A 25 -8.73 -8.60 -8.85
N PRO A 26 -9.77 -8.99 -8.08
CA PRO A 26 -10.59 -10.15 -8.41
C PRO A 26 -11.17 -10.07 -9.83
N GLN A 27 -11.07 -11.16 -10.59
CA GLN A 27 -11.45 -11.18 -12.01
C GLN A 27 -12.90 -10.73 -12.25
N ALA A 28 -13.83 -11.09 -11.36
CA ALA A 28 -15.22 -10.67 -11.46
C ALA A 28 -15.38 -9.14 -11.41
N TRP A 29 -14.58 -8.46 -10.59
CA TRP A 29 -14.58 -7.01 -10.46
C TRP A 29 -13.90 -6.36 -11.66
N TYR A 30 -12.74 -6.90 -12.06
CA TYR A 30 -12.02 -6.42 -13.23
C TYR A 30 -12.87 -6.49 -14.50
N SER A 31 -13.60 -7.59 -14.72
CA SER A 31 -14.50 -7.74 -15.87
C SER A 31 -15.71 -6.79 -15.83
N ALA A 32 -16.18 -6.42 -14.63
CA ALA A 32 -17.30 -5.51 -14.42
C ALA A 32 -16.91 -4.02 -14.53
N TRP A 33 -15.62 -3.71 -14.48
CA TRP A 33 -15.11 -2.34 -14.59
C TRP A 33 -15.16 -1.86 -16.05
N GLU A 34 -16.11 -0.99 -16.37
CA GLU A 34 -16.39 -0.52 -17.74
C GLU A 34 -15.24 0.32 -18.32
N GLU A 35 -14.68 1.23 -17.51
CA GLU A 35 -13.64 2.18 -17.92
C GLU A 35 -12.23 1.56 -17.95
N ARG A 36 -12.07 0.27 -17.64
CA ARG A 36 -10.74 -0.39 -17.58
C ARG A 36 -9.93 -0.25 -18.87
N GLY A 37 -10.61 -0.16 -20.02
CA GLY A 37 -9.97 -0.07 -21.34
C GLY A 37 -9.20 1.23 -21.56
N TYR A 38 -9.43 2.25 -20.74
CA TYR A 38 -8.60 3.47 -20.73
C TYR A 38 -7.25 3.28 -20.05
N PHE A 39 -7.10 2.23 -19.24
CA PHE A 39 -5.93 2.00 -18.41
C PHE A 39 -5.16 0.73 -18.80
N PHE A 40 -5.86 -0.30 -19.26
CA PHE A 40 -5.30 -1.61 -19.60
C PHE A 40 -5.76 -2.09 -20.98
N ASP A 41 -4.85 -2.73 -21.72
CA ASP A 41 -5.13 -3.37 -23.00
C ASP A 41 -5.87 -4.72 -22.84
N GLU A 42 -6.16 -5.39 -23.96
CA GLU A 42 -6.86 -6.69 -23.97
C GLU A 42 -6.09 -7.80 -23.24
N ASP A 43 -4.77 -7.69 -23.15
CA ASP A 43 -3.90 -8.62 -22.39
C ASP A 43 -3.77 -8.24 -20.91
N GLY A 44 -4.44 -7.16 -20.46
CA GLY A 44 -4.36 -6.63 -19.11
C GLY A 44 -3.06 -5.88 -18.80
N ARG A 45 -2.29 -5.49 -19.83
CA ARG A 45 -1.10 -4.67 -19.67
C ARG A 45 -1.46 -3.19 -19.67
N PRO A 46 -0.71 -2.33 -18.96
CA PRO A 46 -0.91 -0.88 -19.02
C PRO A 46 -0.88 -0.35 -20.46
N VAL A 47 -1.83 0.52 -20.81
CA VAL A 47 -1.82 1.19 -22.11
C VAL A 47 -0.58 2.07 -22.27
N GLU A 48 -0.11 2.23 -23.52
CA GLU A 48 1.08 3.04 -23.82
C GLU A 48 0.89 4.50 -23.38
N GLY A 49 1.92 5.06 -22.73
CA GLY A 49 1.91 6.46 -22.25
C GLY A 49 1.20 6.68 -20.91
N ARG A 50 0.59 5.64 -20.31
CA ARG A 50 0.08 5.71 -18.94
C ARG A 50 1.24 5.69 -17.94
N GLU A 51 1.16 6.53 -16.91
CA GLU A 51 2.04 6.41 -15.73
C GLU A 51 1.69 5.14 -14.96
N VAL A 52 2.70 4.28 -14.74
CA VAL A 52 2.54 3.03 -13.99
C VAL A 52 3.11 3.25 -12.60
N TRP A 53 2.30 3.02 -11.59
CA TRP A 53 2.74 3.19 -10.21
C TRP A 53 3.64 2.02 -9.77
N PRO A 54 4.63 2.26 -8.90
CA PRO A 54 5.48 1.19 -8.39
C PRO A 54 4.65 0.22 -7.56
N THR A 55 5.00 -1.07 -7.63
CA THR A 55 4.49 -2.11 -6.72
C THR A 55 4.70 -1.70 -5.27
N LEU A 56 3.87 -2.19 -4.34
CA LEU A 56 3.96 -1.86 -2.92
C LEU A 56 5.37 -1.95 -2.34
N ASP A 57 6.13 -2.99 -2.66
CA ASP A 57 7.51 -3.19 -2.19
C ASP A 57 8.44 -2.06 -2.62
N LEU A 58 8.40 -1.72 -3.92
CA LEU A 58 9.21 -0.65 -4.49
C LEU A 58 8.77 0.72 -3.98
N ALA A 59 7.46 0.94 -3.86
CA ALA A 59 6.90 2.16 -3.29
C ALA A 59 7.36 2.36 -1.83
N PHE A 60 7.42 1.28 -1.03
CA PHE A 60 7.90 1.32 0.34
C PHE A 60 9.41 1.59 0.40
N GLU A 61 10.19 0.94 -0.45
CA GLU A 61 11.64 1.17 -0.52
C GLU A 61 11.96 2.62 -0.85
N GLN A 62 11.36 3.17 -1.91
CA GLN A 62 11.63 4.53 -2.39
C GLN A 62 10.98 5.60 -1.50
N GLY A 63 9.73 5.38 -1.08
CA GLY A 63 8.93 6.37 -0.36
C GLY A 63 9.16 6.41 1.14
N VAL A 64 9.65 5.32 1.75
CA VAL A 64 9.85 5.22 3.19
C VAL A 64 11.32 4.99 3.53
N ARG A 65 11.90 3.88 3.08
CA ARG A 65 13.25 3.49 3.52
C ARG A 65 14.33 4.45 3.01
N GLU A 66 14.29 4.82 1.73
CA GLU A 66 15.24 5.76 1.16
C GLU A 66 15.22 7.12 1.87
N TYR A 67 14.04 7.71 2.07
CA TYR A 67 13.90 8.98 2.79
C TYR A 67 14.37 8.90 4.24
N ARG A 68 14.14 7.78 4.93
CA ARG A 68 14.63 7.57 6.30
C ARG A 68 16.15 7.48 6.36
N ARG A 69 16.78 6.80 5.41
CA ARG A 69 18.24 6.75 5.27
C ARG A 69 18.81 8.13 5.00
N GLN A 70 18.22 8.90 4.08
CA GLN A 70 18.64 10.27 3.78
C GLN A 70 18.48 11.20 4.99
N GLY A 71 17.41 11.03 5.77
CA GLY A 71 17.13 11.82 6.97
C GLY A 71 17.90 11.40 8.23
N GLY A 72 18.65 10.29 8.19
CA GLY A 72 19.43 9.82 9.34
C GLY A 72 18.60 9.32 10.53
N VAL A 73 17.33 8.98 10.33
CA VAL A 73 16.40 8.54 11.40
C VAL A 73 16.34 7.02 11.60
N GLY A 74 17.29 6.30 10.98
CA GLY A 74 17.35 4.83 11.00
C GLY A 74 16.46 4.18 9.94
N ASP A 75 16.95 3.08 9.38
CA ASP A 75 16.25 2.29 8.35
C ASP A 75 15.49 1.12 8.98
N PHE A 76 14.50 0.60 8.25
CA PHE A 76 13.90 -0.69 8.54
C PHE A 76 14.91 -1.79 8.20
N CYS A 77 15.06 -2.76 9.09
CA CYS A 77 15.77 -3.99 8.73
C CYS A 77 14.92 -4.83 7.77
N ASP A 78 15.53 -5.83 7.14
CA ASP A 78 14.84 -6.65 6.14
C ASP A 78 13.67 -7.45 6.75
N ASP A 79 13.84 -7.97 7.98
CA ASP A 79 12.78 -8.67 8.70
C ASP A 79 11.59 -7.75 9.03
N GLU A 80 11.86 -6.51 9.46
CA GLU A 80 10.81 -5.53 9.74
C GLU A 80 10.09 -5.12 8.47
N THR A 81 10.84 -4.92 7.38
CA THR A 81 10.31 -4.58 6.06
C THR A 81 9.39 -5.68 5.55
N ALA A 82 9.79 -6.94 5.68
CA ALA A 82 8.94 -8.07 5.31
C ALA A 82 7.63 -8.09 6.13
N ALA A 83 7.74 -7.90 7.46
CA ALA A 83 6.59 -7.95 8.36
C ALA A 83 5.59 -6.81 8.10
N ILE A 84 6.04 -5.57 7.87
CA ILE A 84 5.13 -4.45 7.59
C ILE A 84 4.47 -4.59 6.21
N LEU A 85 5.21 -5.05 5.19
CA LEU A 85 4.65 -5.27 3.86
C LEU A 85 3.61 -6.40 3.88
N GLU A 86 3.85 -7.47 4.64
CA GLU A 86 2.86 -8.53 4.85
C GLU A 86 1.59 -8.00 5.51
N LEU A 87 1.73 -7.20 6.58
CA LEU A 87 0.61 -6.56 7.25
C LEU A 87 -0.19 -5.67 6.29
N MET A 88 0.48 -4.80 5.52
CA MET A 88 -0.16 -3.91 4.55
C MET A 88 -0.93 -4.71 3.49
N ARG A 89 -0.37 -5.79 2.94
CA ARG A 89 -1.07 -6.67 1.98
C ARG A 89 -2.30 -7.33 2.59
N GLY A 90 -2.25 -7.70 3.86
CA GLY A 90 -3.39 -8.25 4.59
C GLY A 90 -4.51 -7.22 4.80
N MET A 91 -4.15 -5.99 5.15
CA MET A 91 -5.11 -4.90 5.38
C MET A 91 -5.71 -4.35 4.08
N LEU A 92 -4.95 -4.32 2.99
CA LEU A 92 -5.32 -3.69 1.72
C LEU A 92 -5.89 -4.67 0.69
N ARG A 93 -6.32 -5.88 1.09
CA ARG A 93 -6.97 -6.80 0.16
C ARG A 93 -8.21 -6.16 -0.45
N PHE A 94 -8.41 -6.39 -1.75
CA PHE A 94 -9.57 -5.89 -2.49
C PHE A 94 -10.88 -6.33 -1.85
N GLU A 95 -11.08 -7.64 -1.69
CA GLU A 95 -12.26 -8.23 -1.04
C GLU A 95 -12.27 -7.90 0.47
N PRO A 96 -13.26 -7.13 0.96
CA PRO A 96 -13.33 -6.72 2.37
C PRO A 96 -13.34 -7.90 3.33
N GLU A 97 -14.01 -8.99 2.97
CA GLU A 97 -14.15 -10.20 3.78
C GLU A 97 -12.83 -10.96 3.96
N LYS A 98 -11.82 -10.67 3.12
CA LYS A 98 -10.48 -11.26 3.20
C LYS A 98 -9.50 -10.36 3.95
N ARG A 99 -9.86 -9.10 4.24
CA ARG A 99 -8.98 -8.18 4.98
C ARG A 99 -8.79 -8.67 6.41
N LEU A 100 -7.63 -8.36 6.96
CA LEU A 100 -7.35 -8.64 8.36
C LEU A 100 -8.35 -7.92 9.27
N THR A 101 -8.80 -8.59 10.32
CA THR A 101 -9.55 -7.94 11.40
C THR A 101 -8.63 -7.09 12.26
N ILE A 102 -9.21 -6.23 13.11
CA ILE A 102 -8.42 -5.41 14.02
C ILE A 102 -7.61 -6.28 15.00
N GLU A 103 -8.18 -7.39 15.45
CA GLU A 103 -7.49 -8.35 16.33
C GLU A 103 -6.27 -8.98 15.64
N GLU A 104 -6.42 -9.38 14.37
CA GLU A 104 -5.32 -9.95 13.58
C GLU A 104 -4.22 -8.91 13.29
N VAL A 105 -4.60 -7.66 13.03
CA VAL A 105 -3.65 -6.54 12.87
C VAL A 105 -2.83 -6.35 14.14
N LEU A 106 -3.50 -6.32 15.31
CA LEU A 106 -2.82 -6.16 16.60
C LEU A 106 -1.91 -7.35 16.95
N GLN A 107 -2.25 -8.55 16.47
CA GLN A 107 -1.45 -9.77 16.65
C GLN A 107 -0.39 -9.98 15.57
N SER A 108 -0.34 -9.11 14.56
CA SER A 108 0.62 -9.23 13.47
C SER A 108 2.06 -9.19 13.99
N GLU A 109 2.95 -9.81 13.23
CA GLU A 109 4.37 -9.87 13.57
C GLU A 109 4.95 -8.46 13.70
N TRP A 110 4.61 -7.55 12.78
CA TRP A 110 5.12 -6.19 12.79
C TRP A 110 4.71 -5.44 14.06
N VAL A 111 3.42 -5.52 14.44
CA VAL A 111 2.93 -4.86 15.65
C VAL A 111 3.55 -5.47 16.90
N SER A 112 3.61 -6.79 16.99
CA SER A 112 4.08 -7.48 18.18
C SER A 112 5.59 -7.32 18.44
N LYS A 113 6.42 -7.36 17.38
CA LYS A 113 7.88 -7.33 17.51
C LYS A 113 8.48 -5.93 17.47
N TRP A 114 7.86 -4.97 16.76
CA TRP A 114 8.42 -3.62 16.61
C TRP A 114 7.53 -2.55 17.25
N VAL A 115 6.24 -2.48 16.92
CA VAL A 115 5.38 -1.37 17.39
C VAL A 115 5.14 -1.40 18.90
N MET A 116 4.75 -2.54 19.46
CA MET A 116 4.41 -2.65 20.88
C MET A 116 5.61 -2.38 21.80
N PRO A 117 6.80 -2.96 21.56
CA PRO A 117 7.99 -2.60 22.34
C PRO A 117 8.36 -1.12 22.24
N ASP A 118 8.22 -0.49 21.08
CA ASP A 118 8.49 0.94 20.88
C ASP A 118 7.50 1.80 21.66
N TYR A 119 6.22 1.44 21.60
CA TYR A 119 5.15 2.08 22.37
C TYR A 119 5.42 2.02 23.88
N GLU A 120 5.74 0.84 24.42
CA GLU A 120 6.04 0.64 25.84
C GLU A 120 7.26 1.47 26.30
N ARG A 121 8.32 1.51 25.49
CA ARG A 121 9.49 2.35 25.77
C ARG A 121 9.13 3.84 25.79
N SER A 122 8.25 4.28 24.89
CA SER A 122 7.78 5.67 24.85
C SER A 122 7.01 6.07 26.12
N LEU A 123 6.22 5.15 26.69
CA LEU A 123 5.48 5.40 27.93
C LEU A 123 6.42 5.52 29.12
N GLN A 124 7.45 4.66 29.19
CA GLN A 124 8.44 4.68 30.27
C GLN A 124 9.31 5.94 30.22
N ALA A 125 9.65 6.44 29.03
CA ALA A 125 10.45 7.66 28.86
C ALA A 125 9.72 8.95 29.29
N CYS A 126 8.39 8.90 29.43
CA CYS A 126 7.57 10.03 29.88
C CYS A 126 7.35 10.05 31.41
N THR A 127 7.97 9.13 32.17
CA THR A 127 7.84 9.01 33.63
C THR A 127 9.17 9.35 34.31
#